data_AF-A0A7K0N0Z4-F1
#
_entry.id   AF-A0A7K0N0Z4-F1
#
_cell.length_a   1.000
_cell.length_b   1.000
_cell.length_c   1.000
_cell.angle_alpha   90.00
_cell.angle_beta   90.00
_cell.angle_gamma   90.00
#
_symmetry.space_group_name_H-M   'P 1'
#
loop_
_entity.id
_entity.type
_entity.pdbx_description
1 polymer ?
#
loop_
_entity_poly.entity_id
_entity_poly.type
_entity_poly.pdbx_seq_one_letter_code
_entity_poly.pdbx_strand_id
1 'polypeptide(L)'
;MRFLNTPTYDLTYDDVFMVPSHSELSSRMEVDLASHDGSGTTIPLVVANMTAISGRRMAETIARRGGISVIPQDIPIAIVSDVISWVKSRHVFFDTPITLSPDQTVADAVSLLNKRAHGAIVILDKN
;
A
#
# COMPACT_ATOMS: atom_id res chain seq x y z
N MET A 1 -15.48 -17.34 6.49
CA MET A 1 -15.10 -17.96 7.77
C MET A 1 -16.33 -18.62 8.38
N ARG A 2 -16.21 -19.80 8.99
CA ARG A 2 -17.34 -20.50 9.64
C ARG A 2 -16.84 -21.12 10.94
N PHE A 3 -17.57 -20.95 12.02
CA PHE A 3 -17.28 -21.62 13.29
C PHE A 3 -17.72 -23.10 13.24
N LEU A 4 -16.95 -23.98 13.89
CA LEU A 4 -17.32 -25.39 14.05
C LEU A 4 -18.40 -25.59 15.12
N ASN A 5 -18.40 -24.72 16.13
CA ASN A 5 -19.38 -24.69 17.21
C ASN A 5 -19.97 -23.28 17.31
N THR A 6 -21.19 -23.16 17.82
CA THR A 6 -21.81 -21.85 18.07
C THR A 6 -21.21 -21.22 19.32
N PRO A 7 -20.55 -20.05 19.23
CA PRO A 7 -20.00 -19.38 20.39
C PRO A 7 -21.12 -18.82 21.28
N THR A 8 -20.91 -18.84 22.60
CA THR A 8 -21.86 -18.29 23.59
C THR A 8 -21.47 -16.91 24.08
N TYR A 9 -20.34 -16.36 23.61
CA TYR A 9 -19.80 -15.05 23.94
C TYR A 9 -19.03 -14.49 22.73
N ASP A 10 -18.75 -13.19 22.76
CA ASP A 10 -18.00 -12.50 21.70
C ASP A 10 -16.53 -12.92 21.68
N LEU A 11 -15.96 -13.07 20.49
CA LEU A 11 -14.59 -13.53 20.27
C LEU A 11 -13.76 -12.45 19.55
N THR A 12 -12.49 -12.33 19.90
CA THR A 12 -11.47 -11.59 19.14
C THR A 12 -10.53 -12.55 18.40
N TYR A 13 -9.56 -12.01 17.64
CA TYR A 13 -8.64 -12.81 16.83
C TYR A 13 -7.81 -13.80 17.66
N ASP A 14 -7.42 -13.42 18.88
CA ASP A 14 -6.57 -14.25 19.74
C ASP A 14 -7.34 -15.40 20.44
N ASP A 15 -8.67 -15.38 20.40
CA ASP A 15 -9.51 -16.43 21.02
C ASP A 15 -9.69 -17.65 20.12
N VAL A 16 -9.30 -17.56 18.84
CA VAL A 16 -9.57 -18.58 17.83
C VAL A 16 -8.33 -18.92 17.03
N PHE A 17 -8.34 -20.11 16.43
CA PHE A 17 -7.32 -20.52 15.48
C PHE A 17 -7.97 -21.20 14.28
N MET A 18 -7.25 -21.22 13.16
CA MET A 18 -7.69 -21.90 11.95
C MET A 18 -7.43 -23.41 12.10
N VAL A 19 -8.50 -24.20 12.11
CA VAL A 19 -8.39 -25.66 12.05
C VAL A 19 -8.00 -26.06 10.62
N PRO A 20 -6.89 -26.80 10.41
CA PRO A 20 -6.52 -27.26 9.09
C PRO A 20 -7.61 -28.15 8.47
N SER A 21 -7.87 -27.97 7.18
CA SER A 21 -8.76 -28.83 6.40
C SER A 21 -8.02 -29.42 5.20
N HIS A 22 -8.60 -30.45 4.59
CA HIS A 22 -8.10 -30.95 3.32
C HIS A 22 -8.01 -29.82 2.28
N SER A 23 -6.92 -29.79 1.53
CA SER A 23 -6.66 -28.84 0.45
C SER A 23 -6.14 -29.61 -0.76
N GLU A 24 -6.69 -29.32 -1.93
CA GLU A 24 -6.22 -29.88 -3.20
C GLU A 24 -5.09 -29.06 -3.82
N LEU A 25 -4.77 -27.90 -3.23
CA LEU A 25 -3.73 -27.00 -3.72
C LEU A 25 -2.34 -27.65 -3.58
N SER A 26 -1.57 -27.62 -4.66
CA SER A 26 -0.23 -28.20 -4.71
C SER A 26 0.87 -27.19 -4.34
N SER A 27 0.56 -25.90 -4.51
CA SER A 27 1.51 -24.79 -4.31
C SER A 27 0.81 -23.57 -3.75
N ARG A 28 1.54 -22.79 -2.94
CA ARG A 28 1.06 -21.48 -2.44
C ARG A 28 0.77 -20.47 -3.55
N MET A 29 1.33 -20.67 -4.75
CA MET A 29 1.12 -19.79 -5.89
C MET A 29 -0.29 -19.95 -6.51
N GLU A 30 -1.01 -21.01 -6.16
CA GLU A 30 -2.38 -21.26 -6.63
C GLU A 30 -3.45 -20.53 -5.78
N VAL A 31 -3.05 -19.91 -4.67
CA VAL A 31 -3.95 -19.15 -3.81
C VAL A 31 -4.22 -17.78 -4.44
N ASP A 32 -5.48 -17.51 -4.74
CA ASP A 32 -5.94 -16.19 -5.13
C ASP A 32 -6.27 -15.35 -3.89
N LEU A 33 -5.73 -14.14 -3.84
CA LEU A 33 -5.95 -13.15 -2.77
C LEU A 33 -6.81 -11.97 -3.25
N ALA A 34 -7.30 -11.98 -4.49
CA ALA A 34 -8.12 -10.92 -5.02
C ALA A 34 -9.39 -10.72 -4.18
N SER A 35 -9.76 -9.45 -3.98
CA SER A 35 -10.96 -9.09 -3.25
C SER A 35 -12.18 -9.15 -4.16
N HIS A 36 -13.26 -9.78 -3.71
CA HIS A 36 -14.54 -9.88 -4.42
C HIS A 36 -15.62 -8.94 -3.85
N ASP A 37 -15.21 -7.79 -3.33
CA ASP A 37 -16.07 -6.78 -2.67
C ASP A 37 -16.37 -5.56 -3.56
N GLY A 38 -15.96 -5.61 -4.84
CA GLY A 38 -16.11 -4.49 -5.79
C GLY A 38 -14.96 -3.48 -5.76
N SER A 39 -13.98 -3.62 -4.87
CA SER A 39 -12.79 -2.74 -4.81
C SER A 39 -11.83 -2.95 -5.99
N GLY A 40 -11.84 -4.13 -6.62
CA GLY A 40 -10.92 -4.50 -7.70
C GLY A 40 -9.47 -4.68 -7.25
N THR A 41 -9.22 -4.84 -5.95
CA THR A 41 -7.89 -5.08 -5.38
C THR A 41 -7.44 -6.52 -5.60
N THR A 42 -6.14 -6.73 -5.85
CA THR A 42 -5.56 -8.07 -6.02
C THR A 42 -5.09 -8.69 -4.70
N ILE A 43 -5.17 -7.92 -3.60
CA ILE A 43 -4.94 -8.38 -2.23
C ILE A 43 -5.97 -7.70 -1.30
N PRO A 44 -6.37 -8.33 -0.18
CA PRO A 44 -7.40 -7.80 0.70
C PRO A 44 -6.82 -6.82 1.73
N LEU A 45 -6.03 -5.85 1.28
CA LEU A 45 -5.39 -4.85 2.12
C LEU A 45 -5.91 -3.45 1.86
N VAL A 46 -6.47 -2.84 2.91
CA VAL A 46 -6.92 -1.45 2.94
C VAL A 46 -6.10 -0.69 3.97
N VAL A 47 -5.43 0.38 3.54
CA VAL A 47 -4.69 1.26 4.44
C VAL A 47 -5.67 2.21 5.14
N ALA A 48 -5.59 2.26 6.47
CA ALA A 48 -6.42 3.09 7.33
C ALA A 48 -6.35 4.59 6.98
N ASN A 49 -7.48 5.29 7.09
CA ASN A 49 -7.66 6.72 6.79
C ASN A 49 -7.10 7.66 7.88
N MET A 50 -5.88 7.42 8.34
CA MET A 50 -5.24 8.18 9.42
C MET A 50 -4.11 9.06 8.88
N THR A 51 -3.99 10.29 9.42
CA THR A 51 -3.00 11.30 9.00
C THR A 51 -1.56 10.80 9.07
N ALA A 52 -1.23 9.97 10.06
CA ALA A 52 0.09 9.37 10.22
C ALA A 52 0.35 8.16 9.31
N ILE A 53 -0.68 7.63 8.63
CA ILE A 53 -0.64 6.35 7.91
C ILE A 53 -0.85 6.56 6.40
N SER A 54 -1.95 7.20 6.01
CA SER A 54 -2.37 7.35 4.62
C SER A 54 -1.99 8.71 4.05
N GLY A 55 -0.81 8.78 3.45
CA GLY A 55 -0.35 9.93 2.65
C GLY A 55 -0.02 9.54 1.21
N ARG A 56 0.39 10.54 0.40
CA ARG A 56 0.75 10.37 -1.03
C ARG A 56 1.60 9.13 -1.31
N ARG A 57 2.69 8.98 -0.55
CA ARG A 57 3.66 7.89 -0.74
C ARG A 57 3.06 6.52 -0.40
N MET A 58 2.26 6.42 0.65
CA MET A 58 1.60 5.18 1.05
C MET A 58 0.56 4.77 0.02
N ALA A 59 -0.30 5.72 -0.40
CA ALA A 59 -1.35 5.47 -1.39
C ALA A 59 -0.80 4.98 -2.74
N GLU A 60 0.28 5.60 -3.25
CA GLU A 60 0.97 5.10 -4.44
C GLU A 60 1.51 3.68 -4.22
N THR A 61 2.20 3.46 -3.10
CA THR A 61 2.90 2.20 -2.85
C THR A 61 1.92 1.05 -2.71
N ILE A 62 0.83 1.22 -1.96
CA ILE A 62 -0.16 0.15 -1.77
C ILE A 62 -0.90 -0.15 -3.09
N ALA A 63 -1.22 0.87 -3.89
CA ALA A 63 -1.87 0.68 -5.18
C ALA A 63 -1.00 -0.16 -6.12
N ARG A 64 0.31 0.07 -6.16
CA ARG A 64 1.26 -0.74 -6.94
C ARG A 64 1.39 -2.18 -6.43
N ARG A 65 1.12 -2.41 -5.15
CA ARG A 65 1.11 -3.76 -4.53
C ARG A 65 -0.25 -4.45 -4.66
N GLY A 66 -1.25 -3.78 -5.24
CA GLY A 66 -2.57 -4.34 -5.49
C GLY A 66 -3.60 -4.09 -4.40
N GLY A 67 -3.26 -3.34 -3.35
CA GLY A 67 -4.21 -2.91 -2.32
C GLY A 67 -4.73 -1.48 -2.56
N ILE A 68 -5.42 -0.92 -1.57
CA ILE A 68 -6.00 0.43 -1.64
C ILE A 68 -5.72 1.23 -0.37
N SER A 69 -5.70 2.55 -0.47
CA SER A 69 -5.57 3.48 0.66
C SER A 69 -6.72 4.47 0.65
N VAL A 70 -7.24 4.76 1.84
CA VAL A 70 -8.23 5.81 2.05
C VAL A 70 -7.51 7.06 2.58
N ILE A 71 -7.64 8.18 1.89
CA ILE A 71 -7.02 9.43 2.33
C ILE A 71 -7.78 9.98 3.56
N PRO A 72 -7.09 10.47 4.60
CA PRO A 72 -7.72 10.99 5.81
C PRO A 72 -8.66 12.15 5.52
N GLN A 73 -9.79 12.18 6.24
CA GLN A 73 -10.81 13.24 6.10
C GLN A 73 -10.52 14.47 6.97
N ASP A 74 -9.67 14.32 7.99
CA ASP A 74 -9.36 15.37 8.97
C ASP A 74 -8.32 16.39 8.47
N ILE A 75 -8.17 16.53 7.16
CA ILE A 75 -7.26 17.48 6.51
C ILE A 75 -8.02 18.35 5.51
N PRO A 76 -7.55 19.60 5.24
CA PRO A 76 -8.18 20.48 4.26
C PRO A 76 -8.44 19.80 2.91
N ILE A 77 -9.63 20.03 2.34
CA ILE A 77 -10.06 19.44 1.06
C ILE A 77 -9.07 19.70 -0.09
N ALA A 78 -8.43 20.88 -0.10
CA ALA A 78 -7.39 21.20 -1.08
C ALA A 78 -6.23 20.20 -1.02
N ILE A 79 -5.79 19.84 0.18
CA ILE A 79 -4.71 18.86 0.39
C ILE A 79 -5.16 17.47 -0.07
N VAL A 80 -6.40 17.06 0.23
CA VAL A 80 -6.95 15.79 -0.25
C VAL A 80 -6.95 15.75 -1.78
N SER A 81 -7.42 16.81 -2.43
CA SER A 81 -7.45 16.94 -3.89
C SER A 81 -6.05 16.85 -4.50
N ASP A 82 -5.07 17.53 -3.90
CA ASP A 82 -3.67 17.49 -4.34
C ASP A 82 -3.06 16.10 -4.20
N VAL A 83 -3.35 15.42 -3.09
CA VAL A 83 -2.91 14.03 -2.85
C VAL A 83 -3.49 13.10 -3.91
N ILE A 84 -4.80 13.16 -4.15
CA ILE A 84 -5.49 12.33 -5.14
C ILE A 84 -4.93 12.60 -6.54
N SER A 85 -4.84 13.87 -6.94
CA SER A 85 -4.31 14.27 -8.25
C SER A 85 -2.86 13.83 -8.45
N TRP A 86 -2.05 13.94 -7.40
CA TRP A 86 -0.67 13.47 -7.42
C TRP A 86 -0.59 11.94 -7.59
N VAL A 87 -1.40 11.16 -6.89
CA VAL A 87 -1.43 9.70 -7.03
C VAL A 87 -1.91 9.29 -8.43
N LYS A 88 -2.98 9.91 -8.92
CA LYS A 88 -3.56 9.60 -10.24
C LYS A 88 -2.67 10.03 -11.41
N SER A 89 -1.76 10.98 -11.21
CA SER A 89 -0.77 11.38 -12.23
C SER A 89 0.48 10.48 -12.26
N ARG A 90 0.60 9.48 -11.37
CA ARG A 90 1.76 8.58 -11.39
C ARG A 90 1.72 7.63 -12.57
N HIS A 91 2.90 7.27 -13.08
CA HIS A 91 3.02 6.32 -14.18
C HIS A 91 2.62 4.91 -13.72
N VAL A 92 1.77 4.23 -14.49
CA VAL A 92 1.24 2.90 -14.14
C VAL A 92 2.32 1.82 -14.17
N PHE A 93 3.29 1.92 -15.07
CA PHE A 93 4.34 0.92 -15.26
C PHE A 93 5.65 1.23 -14.52
N PHE A 94 5.95 2.52 -14.30
CA PHE A 94 7.24 2.95 -13.75
C PHE A 94 7.04 3.50 -12.35
N ASP A 95 7.96 3.17 -11.44
CA ASP A 95 7.99 3.74 -10.10
C ASP A 95 8.28 5.24 -10.14
N THR A 96 7.76 5.99 -9.17
CA THR A 96 8.11 7.41 -9.03
C THR A 96 9.56 7.55 -8.61
N PRO A 97 10.43 8.16 -9.45
CA PRO A 97 11.84 8.28 -9.12
C PRO A 97 12.05 9.25 -7.95
N ILE A 98 13.12 9.01 -7.21
CA ILE A 98 13.74 10.07 -6.40
C ILE A 98 14.66 10.83 -7.35
N THR A 99 14.52 12.15 -7.38
CA THR A 99 15.29 13.02 -8.28
C THR A 99 16.18 13.95 -7.49
N LEU A 100 17.41 14.17 -7.97
CA LEU A 100 18.32 15.20 -7.47
C LEU A 100 18.89 16.03 -8.61
N SER A 101 19.33 17.24 -8.27
CA SER A 101 20.07 18.14 -9.16
C SER A 101 21.59 17.85 -9.06
N PRO A 102 22.38 18.10 -10.12
CA PRO A 102 23.83 17.85 -10.13
C PRO A 102 24.63 18.57 -9.03
N ASP A 103 24.09 19.68 -8.50
CA ASP A 103 24.72 20.47 -7.42
C ASP A 103 24.42 19.95 -6.00
N GLN A 104 23.58 18.93 -5.85
CA GLN A 104 23.26 18.35 -4.54
C GLN A 104 24.35 17.38 -4.06
N THR A 105 24.46 17.26 -2.74
CA THR A 105 25.55 16.51 -2.11
C THR A 105 25.27 15.01 -2.08
N VAL A 106 26.34 14.22 -1.91
CA VAL A 106 26.22 12.77 -1.63
C VAL A 106 25.43 12.53 -0.34
N ALA A 107 25.51 13.43 0.65
CA ALA A 107 24.73 13.32 1.88
C ALA A 107 23.22 13.43 1.61
N ASP A 108 22.79 14.32 0.71
CA ASP A 108 21.39 14.43 0.28
C ASP A 108 20.93 13.13 -0.38
N ALA A 109 21.76 12.57 -1.26
CA ALA A 109 21.51 11.29 -1.91
C ALA A 109 21.31 10.15 -0.90
N VAL A 110 22.24 9.97 0.05
CA VAL A 110 22.15 8.92 1.06
C VAL A 110 20.90 9.08 1.94
N SER A 111 20.52 10.32 2.28
CA SER A 111 19.33 10.60 3.09
C SER A 111 18.01 10.22 2.40
N LEU A 112 18.01 10.23 1.06
CA LEU A 112 16.83 9.99 0.23
C LEU A 112 16.77 8.57 -0.34
N LEU A 113 17.91 7.91 -0.55
CA LEU A 113 18.01 6.60 -1.22
C LEU A 113 17.00 5.57 -0.67
N ASN A 114 16.87 5.52 0.66
CA ASN A 114 16.01 4.58 1.36
C ASN A 114 14.57 5.07 1.56
N LYS A 115 14.21 6.24 1.01
CA LYS A 115 12.82 6.71 1.01
C LYS A 115 11.97 5.91 0.02
N ARG A 116 12.57 5.17 -0.91
CA ARG A 116 11.86 4.26 -1.82
C ARG A 116 12.55 2.90 -1.85
N ALA A 117 11.81 1.85 -2.18
CA ALA A 117 12.31 0.48 -2.16
C ALA A 117 13.32 0.16 -3.27
N HIS A 118 13.33 0.94 -4.36
CA HIS A 118 14.20 0.69 -5.51
C HIS A 118 15.67 1.12 -5.30
N GLY A 119 15.99 1.87 -4.24
CA GLY A 119 17.37 2.21 -3.89
C GLY A 119 18.13 2.95 -5.00
N ALA A 120 17.45 3.80 -5.76
CA ALA A 120 18.01 4.51 -6.92
C ALA A 120 17.63 5.99 -6.90
N ILE A 121 18.49 6.83 -7.48
CA ILE A 121 18.26 8.27 -7.63
C ILE A 121 18.56 8.65 -9.08
N VAL A 122 17.68 9.44 -9.65
CA VAL A 122 17.83 10.00 -11.01
C VAL A 122 18.35 11.41 -10.89
N ILE A 123 19.50 11.70 -11.52
CA ILE A 123 20.01 13.06 -11.61
C ILE A 123 19.36 13.74 -12.82
N LEU A 124 18.79 14.93 -12.60
CA LEU A 124 18.16 15.73 -13.63
C LEU A 124 18.88 17.07 -13.75
N ASP A 125 19.27 17.44 -14.97
CA ASP A 125 19.81 18.78 -15.23
C ASP A 125 18.76 19.86 -14.96
N LYS A 126 19.22 21.04 -14.54
CA LYS A 126 18.37 22.23 -14.44
C LYS A 126 18.02 22.68 -15.86
N ASN A 127 16.79 22.41 -16.29
CA ASN A 127 16.18 23.11 -17.42
C ASN A 127 15.83 24.55 -17.03
#